data_AF-A0A0K8VX30-F1
#
_entry.id   AF-A0A0K8VX30-F1
#
_cell.length_a   1.000
_cell.length_b   1.000
_cell.length_c   1.000
_cell.angle_alpha   90.00
_cell.angle_beta   90.00
_cell.angle_gamma   90.00
#
_symmetry.space_group_name_H-M   'P 1'
#
loop_
_entity.id
_entity.type
_entity.pdbx_description
1 polymer ?
#
loop_
_entity_poly.entity_id
_entity_poly.type
_entity_poly.pdbx_seq_one_letter_code
_entity_poly.pdbx_strand_id
1 'polypeptide(L)'
;MVDAARQMLDELMGRNRNLHPSEAPRKVSWDDPDFCQYYIVKFCPHDLFINTRADLGPCTQIHDDEAKRLYEEARPSPRKRSYEDEFLRFCNNMLNDVDRKIQKGKQRLQLMHRDQPTPSIPLSKYQEHLNNMNAQI
;
A
#
# COMPACT_ATOMS: atom_id res chain seq x y z
N MET A 1 -10.62 -3.74 -17.02
CA MET A 1 -11.48 -4.89 -17.42
C MET A 1 -10.85 -5.74 -18.53
N VAL A 2 -10.05 -5.17 -19.45
CA VAL A 2 -9.42 -5.93 -20.55
C VAL A 2 -8.24 -6.80 -20.06
N ASP A 3 -7.48 -6.35 -19.06
CA ASP A 3 -6.30 -7.08 -18.57
C ASP A 3 -6.64 -8.34 -17.76
N ALA A 4 -7.69 -8.29 -16.93
CA ALA A 4 -8.17 -9.47 -16.22
C ALA A 4 -8.68 -10.57 -17.18
N ALA A 5 -9.37 -10.17 -18.25
CA ALA A 5 -9.81 -11.10 -19.28
C ALA A 5 -8.62 -11.68 -20.06
N ARG A 6 -7.60 -10.86 -20.36
CA ARG A 6 -6.36 -11.33 -21.01
C ARG A 6 -5.60 -12.32 -20.13
N GLN A 7 -5.45 -12.02 -18.85
CA GLN A 7 -4.75 -12.87 -17.88
C GLN A 7 -5.45 -14.22 -17.71
N MET A 8 -6.79 -14.22 -17.58
CA MET A 8 -7.59 -15.45 -17.52
C MET A 8 -7.45 -16.29 -18.80
N LEU A 9 -7.40 -15.65 -19.97
CA LEU A 9 -7.20 -16.35 -21.24
C LEU A 9 -5.77 -16.89 -21.40
N ASP A 10 -4.76 -16.21 -20.85
CA ASP A 10 -3.37 -16.67 -20.86
C ASP A 10 -3.18 -17.87 -19.89
N GLU A 11 -3.92 -17.92 -18.79
CA GLU A 11 -3.99 -19.09 -17.89
C GLU A 11 -4.69 -20.29 -18.57
N LEU A 12 -5.77 -20.04 -19.31
CA LEU A 12 -6.58 -21.09 -19.93
C LEU A 12 -5.96 -21.66 -21.22
N MET A 13 -5.34 -20.81 -22.05
CA MET A 13 -4.89 -21.15 -23.40
C MET A 13 -3.36 -21.08 -23.57
N GLY A 14 -2.64 -20.67 -22.53
CA GLY A 14 -1.20 -20.43 -22.57
C GLY A 14 -0.83 -19.08 -23.20
N ARG A 15 0.26 -18.50 -22.73
CA ARG A 15 0.79 -17.18 -23.14
C ARG A 15 1.15 -17.08 -24.64
N ASN A 16 1.33 -18.24 -25.29
CA ASN A 16 1.62 -18.33 -26.71
C ASN A 16 0.37 -18.50 -27.58
N ARG A 17 -0.86 -18.31 -27.07
CA ARG A 17 -2.07 -18.53 -27.89
C ARG A 17 -2.14 -17.68 -29.16
N ASN A 18 -1.49 -16.51 -29.13
CA ASN A 18 -1.48 -15.57 -30.26
C ASN A 18 -0.25 -15.74 -31.16
N LEU A 19 0.66 -16.68 -30.87
CA LEU A 19 1.82 -16.94 -31.71
C LEU A 19 1.38 -17.67 -32.98
N HIS A 20 1.85 -17.19 -34.12
CA HIS A 20 1.72 -17.92 -35.38
C HIS A 20 2.50 -19.26 -35.27
N PRO A 21 2.02 -20.38 -35.85
CA PRO A 21 2.69 -21.69 -35.75
C PRO A 21 4.16 -21.74 -36.20
N SER A 22 4.64 -20.71 -36.89
CA SER A 22 6.03 -20.57 -37.36
C SER A 22 6.93 -19.73 -36.44
N GLU A 23 6.38 -19.10 -35.40
CA GLU A 23 7.14 -18.29 -34.46
C GLU A 23 7.54 -19.13 -33.24
N ALA A 24 8.82 -19.11 -32.89
CA ALA A 24 9.28 -19.74 -31.66
C ALA A 24 8.78 -18.91 -30.45
N PRO A 25 8.37 -19.54 -29.34
CA PRO A 25 8.02 -18.83 -28.11
C PRO A 25 9.15 -17.88 -27.73
N ARG A 26 8.85 -16.58 -27.60
CA ARG A 26 9.82 -15.65 -27.00
C ARG A 26 10.11 -16.16 -25.60
N LYS A 27 11.38 -16.42 -25.30
CA LYS A 27 11.80 -16.76 -23.93
C LYS A 27 11.49 -15.56 -23.05
N VAL A 28 10.71 -15.79 -21.99
CA VAL A 28 10.42 -14.78 -20.98
C VAL A 28 11.75 -14.41 -20.31
N SER A 29 12.08 -13.13 -20.30
CA SER A 29 13.20 -12.61 -19.52
C SER A 29 12.63 -11.76 -18.39
N TRP A 30 13.13 -11.95 -17.17
CA TRP A 30 12.65 -11.21 -16.01
C TRP A 30 13.00 -9.70 -16.08
N ASP A 31 13.92 -9.34 -16.97
CA ASP A 31 14.45 -8.00 -17.10
C ASP A 31 13.80 -7.19 -18.23
N ASP A 32 12.67 -7.67 -18.75
CA ASP A 32 11.85 -6.95 -19.70
C ASP A 32 11.19 -5.72 -19.03
N PRO A 33 11.27 -4.52 -19.62
CA PRO A 33 10.61 -3.31 -19.09
C PRO A 33 9.08 -3.42 -19.02
N ASP A 34 8.45 -4.36 -19.73
CA ASP A 34 6.99 -4.53 -19.67
C ASP A 34 6.52 -5.15 -18.33
N PHE A 35 7.42 -5.85 -17.62
CA PHE A 35 7.08 -6.45 -16.33
C PHE A 35 7.23 -5.47 -15.18
N CYS A 36 6.34 -5.61 -14.19
CA CYS A 36 6.37 -4.79 -13.00
C CYS A 36 7.58 -5.15 -12.13
N GLN A 37 8.52 -4.21 -12.03
CA GLN A 37 9.70 -4.34 -11.18
C GLN A 37 9.35 -4.64 -9.72
N TYR A 38 8.31 -4.01 -9.16
CA TYR A 38 7.94 -4.20 -7.76
C TYR A 38 7.36 -5.60 -7.52
N TYR A 39 6.52 -6.08 -8.44
CA TYR A 39 5.93 -7.42 -8.39
C TYR A 39 7.00 -8.51 -8.44
N ILE A 40 7.96 -8.35 -9.35
CA ILE A 40 9.09 -9.26 -9.53
C ILE A 40 9.97 -9.32 -8.28
N VAL A 41 10.25 -8.16 -7.65
CA VAL A 41 11.08 -8.12 -6.44
C VAL A 41 10.38 -8.80 -5.26
N LYS A 42 9.14 -8.39 -4.95
CA LYS A 42 8.34 -8.97 -3.84
C LYS A 42 6.84 -8.87 -4.09
N PHE A 43 6.32 -7.64 -4.13
CA PHE A 43 4.89 -7.35 -4.27
C PHE A 43 4.70 -6.02 -4.98
N CYS A 44 3.58 -5.88 -5.70
CA CYS A 44 3.20 -4.60 -6.30
C CYS A 44 2.35 -3.78 -5.32
N PRO A 45 2.73 -2.53 -4.99
CA PRO A 45 1.93 -1.64 -4.15
C PRO A 45 0.54 -1.34 -4.72
N HIS A 46 0.40 -1.32 -6.06
CA HIS A 46 -0.89 -1.11 -6.73
C HIS A 46 -1.90 -2.22 -6.38
N ASP A 47 -1.45 -3.46 -6.30
CA ASP A 47 -2.32 -4.60 -5.94
C ASP A 47 -2.60 -4.67 -4.44
N LEU A 48 -1.63 -4.23 -3.61
CA LEU A 48 -1.74 -4.31 -2.16
C LEU A 48 -2.76 -3.31 -1.58
N PHE A 49 -2.89 -2.14 -2.20
CA PHE A 49 -3.67 -1.02 -1.66
C PHE A 49 -4.99 -0.76 -2.40
N ILE A 50 -5.48 -1.71 -3.21
CA ILE A 50 -6.77 -1.61 -3.90
C ILE A 50 -7.89 -1.37 -2.88
N ASN A 51 -8.79 -0.42 -3.18
CA ASN A 51 -9.92 -0.03 -2.32
C ASN A 51 -9.51 0.52 -0.94
N THR A 52 -8.28 1.00 -0.79
CA THR A 52 -7.83 1.67 0.44
C THR A 52 -7.70 3.18 0.24
N ARG A 53 -7.48 3.92 1.33
CA ARG A 53 -7.18 5.37 1.24
C ARG A 53 -5.82 5.69 0.60
N ALA A 54 -5.00 4.67 0.37
CA ALA A 54 -3.69 4.76 -0.27
C ALA A 54 -3.69 4.12 -1.67
N ASP A 55 -4.86 3.92 -2.27
CA ASP A 55 -5.00 3.32 -3.60
C ASP A 55 -4.22 4.13 -4.65
N LEU A 56 -3.39 3.42 -5.41
CA LEU A 56 -2.53 3.96 -6.46
C LEU A 56 -3.13 3.78 -7.87
N GLY A 57 -4.33 3.20 -7.95
CA GLY A 57 -4.95 2.76 -9.19
C GLY A 57 -4.35 1.44 -9.71
N PRO A 58 -4.86 0.94 -10.85
CA PRO A 58 -4.35 -0.28 -11.46
C PRO A 58 -2.88 -0.13 -11.88
N CYS A 59 -2.09 -1.20 -11.74
CA CYS A 59 -0.72 -1.22 -12.23
C CYS A 59 -0.71 -1.12 -13.76
N THR A 60 0.20 -0.32 -14.33
CA THR A 60 0.39 -0.21 -15.78
C THR A 60 1.27 -1.32 -16.35
N GLN A 61 2.01 -2.01 -15.49
CA GLN A 61 3.00 -3.02 -15.85
C GLN A 61 2.46 -4.45 -15.64
N ILE A 62 3.02 -5.42 -16.36
CA ILE A 62 2.56 -6.81 -16.34
C ILE A 62 3.03 -7.52 -15.07
N HIS A 63 2.11 -8.19 -14.36
CA HIS A 63 2.41 -9.04 -13.21
C HIS A 63 2.49 -10.49 -13.67
N ASP A 64 3.71 -11.00 -13.78
CA ASP A 64 3.98 -12.31 -14.35
C ASP A 64 4.76 -13.21 -13.38
N ASP A 65 4.17 -14.36 -13.03
CA ASP A 65 4.77 -15.30 -12.07
C ASP A 65 5.99 -16.05 -12.60
N GLU A 66 6.08 -16.27 -13.91
CA GLU A 66 7.26 -16.89 -14.53
C GLU A 66 8.44 -15.92 -14.50
N ALA A 67 8.20 -14.65 -14.84
CA ALA A 67 9.21 -13.60 -14.73
C ALA A 67 9.70 -13.45 -13.28
N LYS A 68 8.79 -13.52 -12.31
CA LYS A 68 9.12 -13.52 -10.88
C LYS A 68 9.99 -14.71 -10.48
N ARG A 69 9.62 -15.93 -10.90
CA ARG A 69 10.43 -17.14 -10.63
C ARG A 69 11.83 -17.03 -11.25
N LEU A 70 11.92 -16.57 -12.49
CA LEU A 70 13.19 -16.37 -13.20
C LEU A 70 14.07 -15.32 -12.48
N TYR A 71 13.47 -14.27 -11.92
CA TYR A 71 14.18 -13.30 -11.10
C TYR A 71 14.72 -13.90 -9.80
N GLU A 72 13.93 -14.75 -9.12
CA GLU A 72 14.34 -15.43 -7.89
C GLU A 72 15.54 -16.36 -8.14
N GLU A 73 15.49 -17.14 -9.23
CA GLU A 73 16.57 -18.04 -9.67
C GLU A 73 17.79 -17.28 -10.23
N ALA A 74 17.61 -16.03 -10.68
CA ALA A 74 18.70 -15.23 -11.25
C ALA A 74 19.79 -14.94 -10.21
N ARG A 75 21.04 -15.11 -10.64
CA ARG A 75 22.21 -14.78 -9.83
C ARG A 75 22.22 -13.29 -9.45
N PRO A 76 22.80 -12.93 -8.29
CA PRO A 76 23.01 -11.54 -7.93
C PRO A 76 23.72 -10.79 -9.05
N SER A 77 23.12 -9.69 -9.50
CA SER A 77 23.65 -8.84 -10.57
C SER A 77 23.41 -7.37 -10.21
N PRO A 78 24.20 -6.43 -10.79
CA PRO A 78 23.96 -5.01 -10.59
C PRO A 78 22.53 -4.59 -10.97
N ARG A 79 21.96 -5.23 -12.01
CA ARG A 79 20.59 -4.98 -12.44
C ARG A 79 19.56 -5.42 -11.39
N LYS A 80 19.73 -6.63 -10.84
CA LYS A 80 18.88 -7.15 -9.74
C LYS A 80 18.94 -6.23 -8.52
N ARG A 81 20.14 -5.78 -8.14
CA ARG A 81 20.31 -4.81 -7.05
C ARG A 81 19.60 -3.47 -7.35
N SER A 82 19.65 -2.97 -8.57
CA SER A 82 18.94 -1.73 -8.94
C SER A 82 17.43 -1.85 -8.73
N TYR A 83 16.84 -3.00 -9.04
CA TYR A 83 15.39 -3.23 -8.86
C TYR A 83 15.04 -3.28 -7.37
N GLU A 84 15.88 -3.93 -6.56
CA GLU A 84 15.73 -3.97 -5.09
C GLU A 84 15.88 -2.57 -4.47
N ASP A 85 16.87 -1.79 -4.90
CA ASP A 85 17.10 -0.43 -4.42
C ASP A 85 15.90 0.48 -4.74
N GLU A 86 15.33 0.36 -5.94
CA GLU A 86 14.14 1.11 -6.33
C GLU A 86 12.90 0.72 -5.51
N PHE A 87 12.71 -0.58 -5.29
CA PHE A 87 11.65 -1.09 -4.42
C PHE A 87 11.79 -0.57 -2.98
N LEU A 88 13.00 -0.57 -2.43
CA LEU A 88 13.27 -0.03 -1.08
C LEU A 88 13.07 1.48 -1.02
N ARG A 89 13.49 2.23 -2.05
CA ARG A 89 13.23 3.68 -2.13
C ARG A 89 11.73 3.98 -2.11
N PHE A 90 10.95 3.24 -2.90
CA PHE A 90 9.50 3.36 -2.90
C PHE A 90 8.90 3.08 -1.51
N CYS A 91 9.31 1.99 -0.86
CA CYS A 91 8.84 1.63 0.48
C CYS A 91 9.16 2.73 1.50
N ASN A 92 10.39 3.25 1.50
CA ASN A 92 10.80 4.32 2.40
C ASN A 92 10.01 5.61 2.18
N ASN A 93 9.71 5.98 0.93
CA ASN A 93 8.88 7.13 0.63
C ASN A 93 7.46 6.98 1.19
N MET A 94 6.85 5.80 1.03
CA MET A 94 5.53 5.51 1.57
C MET A 94 5.51 5.56 3.10
N LEU A 95 6.52 4.98 3.76
CA LEU A 95 6.67 5.04 5.22
C LEU A 95 6.77 6.50 5.70
N ASN A 96 7.61 7.31 5.06
CA ASN A 96 7.77 8.72 5.40
C ASN A 96 6.46 9.51 5.25
N ASP A 97 5.64 9.20 4.25
CA ASP A 97 4.35 9.85 4.05
C ASP A 97 3.32 9.45 5.12
N VAL A 98 3.33 8.18 5.54
CA VAL A 98 2.52 7.71 6.66
C VAL A 98 2.97 8.38 7.96
N ASP A 99 4.28 8.46 8.22
CA ASP A 99 4.82 9.11 9.42
C ASP A 99 4.44 10.60 9.46
N ARG A 100 4.54 11.32 8.34
CA ARG A 100 4.08 12.71 8.23
C ARG A 100 2.59 12.85 8.53
N LYS A 101 1.75 11.94 8.04
CA LYS A 101 0.30 11.93 8.35
C LYS A 101 0.05 11.66 9.83
N ILE A 102 0.79 10.73 10.44
CA ILE A 102 0.70 10.43 11.88
C ILE A 102 1.08 11.66 12.71
N GLN A 103 2.20 12.31 12.40
CA GLN A 103 2.66 13.51 13.11
C GLN A 103 1.62 14.63 13.06
N LYS A 104 1.08 14.94 11.86
CA LYS A 104 0.00 15.93 11.70
C LYS A 104 -1.26 15.55 12.46
N GLY A 105 -1.62 14.26 12.46
CA GLY A 105 -2.75 13.74 13.22
C GLY A 105 -2.57 13.95 14.73
N LYS A 106 -1.40 13.61 15.28
CA LYS A 106 -1.05 13.82 16.69
C LYS A 106 -1.09 15.30 17.07
N GLN A 107 -0.51 16.18 16.25
CA GLN A 107 -0.51 17.62 16.50
C GLN A 107 -1.93 18.19 16.53
N ARG A 108 -2.80 17.77 15.60
CA ARG A 108 -4.20 18.18 15.58
C ARG A 108 -4.94 17.74 16.85
N LEU A 109 -4.72 16.51 17.32
CA LEU A 109 -5.33 16.00 18.55
C LEU A 109 -4.87 16.78 19.80
N GLN A 110 -3.59 17.13 19.87
CA GLN A 110 -3.05 17.92 20.99
C GLN A 110 -3.67 19.33 21.05
N LEU A 111 -3.86 19.98 19.90
CA LEU A 111 -4.50 21.30 19.84
C LEU A 111 -5.98 21.21 20.24
N MET A 112 -6.72 20.22 19.74
CA MET A 112 -8.13 20.02 20.11
C MET A 112 -8.34 19.76 21.60
N HIS A 113 -7.43 19.02 22.25
CA HIS A 113 -7.48 18.80 23.70
C HIS A 113 -7.14 20.06 24.50
N ARG A 114 -6.38 21.00 23.92
CA ARG A 114 -6.06 22.28 24.57
C ARG A 114 -7.21 23.28 24.49
N ASP A 115 -7.99 23.22 23.40
CA ASP A 115 -9.12 24.12 23.14
C ASP A 115 -10.46 23.58 23.68
N GLN A 116 -10.51 22.34 24.20
CA GLN A 116 -11.60 21.94 25.09
C GLN A 116 -11.41 22.65 26.43
N PRO A 117 -12.29 23.60 26.82
CA PRO A 117 -12.35 23.97 28.22
C PRO A 117 -12.67 22.68 28.96
N THR A 118 -11.80 22.27 29.89
CA THR A 118 -12.25 21.39 30.96
C THR A 118 -13.55 22.02 31.48
N PRO A 119 -14.68 21.30 31.52
CA PRO A 119 -15.82 21.82 32.24
C PRO A 119 -15.39 21.85 33.71
N SER A 120 -14.77 22.95 34.12
CA SER A 120 -14.57 23.31 35.50
C SER A 120 -15.96 23.65 36.02
N ILE A 121 -16.74 22.61 36.32
CA ILE A 121 -17.87 22.77 37.23
C ILE A 121 -17.21 23.29 38.52
N PRO A 122 -17.51 24.52 38.95
CA PRO A 122 -16.93 25.05 40.19
C PRO A 122 -17.31 24.07 41.30
N LEU A 123 -16.31 23.53 42.01
CA LEU A 123 -16.53 22.65 43.16
C LEU A 123 -17.56 23.23 44.13
N SER A 124 -17.63 24.55 44.25
CA SER A 124 -18.62 25.28 45.05
C SER A 124 -20.07 24.94 44.66
N LYS A 125 -20.41 24.87 43.37
CA LYS A 125 -21.77 24.54 42.91
C LYS A 125 -22.16 23.10 43.22
N TYR A 126 -21.19 22.18 43.16
CA TYR A 126 -21.42 20.78 43.52
C TYR A 126 -21.63 20.65 45.04
N GLN A 127 -20.85 21.40 45.82
CA GLN A 127 -20.92 21.40 47.27
C GLN A 127 -22.19 22.07 47.80
N GLU A 128 -22.67 23.15 47.15
CA GLU A 128 -23.98 23.75 47.41
C GLU A 128 -25.12 22.78 47.10
N HIS A 129 -25.04 22.04 45.99
CA HIS A 129 -26.06 21.07 45.63
C HIS A 129 -26.14 19.91 46.64
N LEU A 130 -24.99 19.40 47.08
CA LEU A 130 -24.90 18.37 48.12
C LEU A 130 -25.43 18.86 49.47
N ASN A 131 -25.09 20.10 49.85
CA ASN A 131 -25.60 20.71 51.08
C ASN A 131 -27.13 20.90 51.03
N ASN A 132 -27.67 21.33 49.89
CA ASN A 132 -29.12 21.49 49.71
C ASN A 132 -29.84 20.13 49.73
N MET A 133 -29.25 19.07 49.18
CA MET A 133 -29.82 17.72 49.24
C MET A 133 -29.83 17.15 50.66
N ASN A 134 -28.78 17.40 51.45
CA ASN A 134 -28.74 16.99 52.85
C ASN A 134 -29.63 17.83 53.77
N ALA A 135 -30.01 19.05 53.38
CA ALA A 135 -30.92 19.90 54.13
C ALA A 135 -32.41 19.54 53.92
N GLN A 136 -32.73 18.64 52.98
CA GLN A 136 -34.09 18.19 52.66
C GLN A 136 -34.44 16.81 53.27
N ILE A 137 -33.55 16.23 54.08
CA ILE A 137 -33.77 15.00 54.86
C ILE A 137 -33.92 15.39 56.33
#